data_AF-A0A931REK9-F1
#
_entry.id   AF-A0A931REK9-F1
#
_cell.length_a   1.000
_cell.length_b   1.000
_cell.length_c   1.000
_cell.angle_alpha   90.00
_cell.angle_beta   90.00
_cell.angle_gamma   90.00
#
_symmetry.space_group_name_H-M   'P 1'
#
loop_
_entity.id
_entity.type
_entity.pdbx_description
1 polymer ?
#
loop_
_entity_poly.entity_id
_entity_poly.type
_entity_poly.pdbx_seq_one_letter_code
_entity_poly.pdbx_strand_id
1 'polypeptide(L)' 'MDKIEIIKLNPNRWEEYKELRLQALKENPEAFGSTYEEAADKPDKEWKSRLEKVQKLKNYWMFLQN' A
#
# COMPACT_ATOMS: atom_id res chain seq x y z
N MET A 1 -20.00 17.04 11.20
CA MET A 1 -19.55 15.79 10.55
C MET A 1 -18.20 16.09 9.94
N ASP A 2 -17.16 15.42 10.39
CA ASP A 2 -15.84 15.57 9.79
C ASP A 2 -15.89 15.04 8.36
N LYS A 3 -15.25 15.76 7.44
CA LYS A 3 -15.20 15.41 6.03
C LYS A 3 -14.18 14.29 5.84
N ILE A 4 -14.63 13.11 5.42
CA ILE A 4 -13.74 12.03 5.00
C ILE A 4 -13.38 12.25 3.53
N GLU A 5 -12.10 12.19 3.21
CA GLU A 5 -11.59 12.26 1.84
C GLU A 5 -10.88 10.95 1.47
N ILE A 6 -11.23 10.41 0.30
CA ILE A 6 -10.56 9.23 -0.26
C ILE A 6 -9.54 9.72 -1.28
N ILE A 7 -8.26 9.46 -1.00
CA ILE A 7 -7.14 9.89 -1.85
C ILE A 7 -6.39 8.71 -2.44
N LYS A 8 -5.70 8.94 -3.57
CA LYS A 8 -4.66 8.03 -4.03
C LYS A 8 -3.35 8.36 -3.32
N LEU A 9 -2.75 7.39 -2.65
CA LEU A 9 -1.50 7.60 -1.95
C LEU A 9 -0.32 7.73 -2.94
N ASN A 10 0.49 8.77 -2.77
CA ASN A 10 1.70 8.98 -3.54
C ASN A 10 2.80 7.99 -3.08
N PRO A 11 3.59 7.38 -3.97
CA PRO A 11 4.70 6.48 -3.60
C PRO A 11 5.73 7.09 -2.64
N ASN A 12 5.87 8.40 -2.58
CA ASN A 12 6.76 9.06 -1.62
C ASN A 12 6.23 8.97 -0.17
N ARG A 13 4.94 8.66 0.02
CA ARG A 13 4.30 8.44 1.33
C ARG A 13 4.25 6.94 1.69
N TRP A 14 5.26 6.18 1.29
CA TRP A 14 5.33 4.74 1.52
C TRP A 14 5.44 4.38 3.01
N GLU A 15 6.01 5.27 3.83
CA GLU A 15 6.15 5.08 5.28
C GLU A 15 4.78 5.00 5.96
N GLU A 16 3.86 5.90 5.62
CA GLU A 16 2.49 5.88 6.15
C GLU A 16 1.74 4.61 5.76
N TYR A 17 1.95 4.12 4.53
CA TYR A 17 1.39 2.85 4.11
C TYR A 17 1.98 1.67 4.89
N LYS A 18 3.30 1.65 5.10
CA LYS A 18 4.00 0.62 5.88
C LYS A 18 3.46 0.60 7.32
N GLU A 19 3.37 1.75 7.97
CA GLU A 19 2.86 1.87 9.34
C GLU A 19 1.44 1.33 9.46
N LEU A 20 0.52 1.81 8.61
CA LEU A 20 -0.87 1.37 8.63
C LEU A 20 -1.00 -0.13 8.38
N ARG A 21 -0.22 -0.68 7.43
CA ARG A 21 -0.21 -2.12 7.14
C ARG A 21 0.29 -2.93 8.32
N LEU A 22 1.36 -2.50 8.97
CA LEU A 22 1.95 -3.18 10.12
C LEU A 22 1.02 -3.13 11.34
N GLN A 23 0.34 -2.01 11.57
CA GLN A 23 -0.69 -1.89 12.60
C GLN A 23 -1.84 -2.85 12.32
N ALA A 24 -2.37 -2.88 11.10
CA ALA A 24 -3.47 -3.77 10.74
C ALA A 24 -3.11 -5.26 10.91
N LEU A 25 -1.87 -5.64 10.57
CA LEU A 25 -1.36 -7.00 10.76
C LEU A 25 -1.23 -7.40 12.23
N LYS A 26 -0.98 -6.44 13.14
CA LYS A 26 -0.98 -6.68 14.58
C LYS A 26 -2.38 -6.80 15.16
N GLU A 27 -3.28 -5.94 14.72
CA GLU A 27 -4.62 -5.83 15.30
C GLU A 27 -5.57 -6.91 14.79
N ASN A 28 -5.51 -7.23 13.50
CA ASN A 28 -6.43 -8.17 12.84
C ASN A 28 -5.66 -9.09 11.87
N PRO A 29 -4.71 -9.93 12.36
CA PRO A 29 -3.87 -10.78 11.51
C PRO A 29 -4.69 -11.72 10.60
N GLU A 30 -5.84 -12.20 11.05
CA GLU A 30 -6.75 -13.09 10.32
C GLU A 30 -7.36 -12.46 9.06
N ALA A 31 -7.39 -11.12 8.97
CA ALA A 31 -7.85 -10.40 7.79
C ALA A 31 -6.82 -10.40 6.65
N PHE A 32 -5.63 -10.97 6.85
CA PHE A 32 -4.51 -10.90 5.92
C PHE A 32 -3.84 -12.26 5.69
N GLY A 33 -3.35 -12.47 4.46
CA GLY A 33 -2.56 -13.66 4.10
C GLY A 33 -1.07 -13.55 4.37
N SER A 34 -0.63 -12.57 5.18
CA SER A 34 0.78 -12.33 5.55
C SER A 34 0.86 -12.07 7.04
N THR A 35 1.99 -12.33 7.69
CA THR A 35 2.18 -11.99 9.11
C THR A 35 2.80 -10.61 9.33
N TYR A 36 2.76 -10.12 10.57
CA TYR A 36 3.47 -8.90 10.96
C TYR A 36 4.98 -9.05 10.77
N GLU A 37 5.55 -10.20 11.18
CA GLU A 37 6.98 -10.48 11.13
C GLU A 37 7.49 -10.48 9.69
N GLU A 38 6.77 -11.17 8.80
CA GLU A 38 7.08 -11.20 7.36
C GLU A 38 7.03 -9.81 6.73
N ALA A 39 6.11 -8.95 7.17
CA ALA A 39 5.99 -7.60 6.66
C ALA A 39 7.05 -6.66 7.26
N ALA A 40 7.36 -6.79 8.55
CA ALA A 40 8.31 -5.95 9.25
C ALA A 40 9.75 -6.14 8.73
N ASP A 41 10.09 -7.36 8.29
CA ASP A 41 11.40 -7.69 7.72
C ASP A 41 11.59 -7.17 6.28
N LYS A 42 10.52 -6.65 5.65
CA LYS A 42 10.60 -6.15 4.27
C LYS A 42 11.43 -4.87 4.20
N PRO A 43 12.38 -4.78 3.23
CA PRO A 43 13.16 -3.57 3.04
C PRO A 43 12.28 -2.43 2.52
N ASP A 44 12.61 -1.20 2.89
CA ASP A 44 11.84 0.01 2.53
C ASP A 44 11.61 0.17 1.01
N LYS A 45 12.58 -0.25 0.20
CA LYS A 45 12.46 -0.28 -1.26
C LYS A 45 11.27 -1.10 -1.75
N GLU A 46 10.88 -2.16 -1.04
CA GLU A 46 9.74 -3.00 -1.40
C GLU A 46 8.42 -2.26 -1.17
N TRP A 47 8.31 -1.52 -0.07
CA TRP A 47 7.14 -0.70 0.26
C TRP A 47 6.91 0.39 -0.79
N LYS A 48 7.98 1.11 -1.16
CA LYS A 48 7.93 2.11 -2.23
C LYS A 48 7.56 1.47 -3.57
N SER A 49 8.19 0.36 -3.93
CA SER A 49 7.94 -0.35 -5.19
C SER A 49 6.48 -0.82 -5.32
N ARG A 50 5.86 -1.27 -4.22
CA ARG A 50 4.45 -1.66 -4.20
C ARG A 50 3.54 -0.51 -4.63
N LEU A 51 3.74 0.70 -4.09
CA LEU A 51 2.94 1.87 -4.48
C LEU A 51 3.21 2.31 -5.92
N GLU A 52 4.47 2.28 -6.36
CA GLU A 52 4.84 2.61 -7.75
C GLU A 52 4.19 1.67 -8.77
N LYS A 53 4.13 0.36 -8.49
CA LYS A 53 3.50 -0.63 -9.37
C LYS A 53 2.02 -0.36 -9.55
N VAL A 54 1.30 -0.06 -8.47
CA VAL A 54 -0.13 0.31 -8.53
C VAL A 54 -0.33 1.59 -9.35
N GLN A 55 0.60 2.55 -9.28
CA GLN A 55 0.52 3.75 -10.09
C GLN A 55 0.77 3.49 -11.59
N LYS A 56 1.77 2.66 -11.92
CA LYS A 56 2.12 2.31 -13.31
C LYS A 56 1.07 1.46 -14.01
N LEU A 57 0.48 0.49 -13.31
CA LEU A 57 -0.57 -0.35 -13.88
C LEU A 57 -1.73 0.49 -14.42
N LYS A 58 -2.17 1.53 -13.68
CA LYS A 58 -3.26 2.42 -14.13
C LYS A 58 -2.96 3.09 -15.47
N ASN A 59 -1.70 3.47 -15.71
CA ASN A 59 -1.32 4.10 -16.98
C ASN A 59 -1.42 3.08 -18.12
N TYR A 60 -1.00 1.83 -17.90
CA TYR A 60 -1.06 0.79 -18.94
C TYR A 60 -2.49 0.43 -19.33
N TRP A 61 -3.40 0.29 -18.36
CA TRP A 61 -4.82 0.02 -18.64
C TRP A 61 -5.51 1.12 -19.46
N MET A 62 -5.07 2.38 -19.32
CA MET A 62 -5.60 3.49 -20.12
C MET A 62 -5.22 3.39 -21.61
N PHE A 63 -4.12 2.72 -21.96
CA PHE A 63 -3.68 2.56 -23.34
C PHE A 63 -4.27 1.35 -24.06
N LEU A 64 -4.95 0.45 -23.34
CA LEU A 64 -5.57 -0.76 -23.91
C LEU A 64 -7.05 -0.56 -24.30
N GLN A 65 -7.60 0.65 -24.14
CA GLN A 65 -8.98 0.99 -24.48
C GLN A 65 -9.13 1.77 -25.81
N ASN A 66 -8.07 1.82 -26.63
CA ASN A 66 -8.05 2.50 -27.92
C ASN A 66 -7.98 1.51 -29.09
#